data_AF-A0AAX0PZJ4-F1
#
_entry.id   AF-A0AAX0PZJ4-F1
#
_cell.length_a   1.000
_cell.length_b   1.000
_cell.length_c   1.000
_cell.angle_alpha   90.00
_cell.angle_beta   90.00
_cell.angle_gamma   90.00
#
_symmetry.space_group_name_H-M   'P 1'
#
loop_
_entity.id
_entity.type
_entity.pdbx_description
1 polymer ?
#
loop_
_entity_poly.entity_id
_entity_poly.type
_entity_poly.pdbx_seq_one_letter_code
_entity_poly.pdbx_strand_id
1 'polypeptide(L)'
;KALMRGDSKITNLVTSSKDESGEAAGLTIPQDLRTSINVLKRQYDVMEQYVNVENVTTASGSRVYEKWINITPLTKLDSEDETIGANDDPNLKLVKYQIGRYGGITTATNSLLKDSAENIMSWLTGWIAKKVVVSRNKEIISLMQAAPKKPALSTFDDIITMINTAVDPAIKATSILITNTSGLNQLTLVKDALGNYLLQPDPVQPDRYLIKGKRVVEISDHWLPSGGEASSPLYPLYYGDFKQAMTLFDR
;
A
#
# COMPACT_ATOMS: atom_id res chain seq x y z
N LYS A 1 21.16 88.60 13.36
CA LYS A 1 21.81 87.47 14.08
C LYS A 1 20.73 86.52 14.58
N ALA A 2 20.35 85.50 13.80
CA ALA A 2 19.61 84.32 14.25
C ALA A 2 19.79 83.22 13.20
N LEU A 3 20.40 82.10 13.60
CA LEU A 3 20.75 80.97 12.75
C LEU A 3 19.54 80.07 12.51
N MET A 4 19.23 79.78 11.24
CA MET A 4 18.36 78.68 10.84
C MET A 4 19.19 77.39 10.89
N ARG A 5 18.92 76.52 11.88
CA ARG A 5 19.45 75.14 11.88
C ARG A 5 18.66 74.36 10.83
N GLY A 6 19.33 74.02 9.73
CA GLY A 6 18.80 73.08 8.75
C GLY A 6 18.84 71.67 9.31
N ASP A 7 17.68 71.04 9.45
CA ASP A 7 17.57 69.59 9.54
C ASP A 7 18.14 69.01 8.24
N SER A 8 19.34 68.46 8.29
CA SER A 8 19.87 67.61 7.23
C SER A 8 19.10 66.29 7.27
N LYS A 9 17.93 66.25 6.62
CA LYS A 9 17.29 64.98 6.26
C LYS A 9 18.29 64.23 5.39
N ILE A 10 18.83 63.13 5.93
CA ILE A 10 19.62 62.16 5.19
C ILE A 10 18.70 61.58 4.12
N THR A 11 18.78 62.08 2.90
CA THR A 11 18.00 61.61 1.74
C THR A 11 18.69 60.51 0.95
N ASN A 12 19.89 60.08 1.37
CA ASN A 12 20.60 58.94 0.78
C ASN A 12 20.63 57.77 1.75
N LEU A 13 19.49 57.11 1.93
CA LEU A 13 19.45 55.76 2.47
C LEU A 13 19.15 54.81 1.32
N VAL A 14 20.20 54.13 0.82
CA VAL A 14 20.04 53.01 -0.10
C VAL A 14 19.47 51.86 0.70
N THR A 15 18.16 51.65 0.60
CA THR A 15 17.46 50.61 1.37
C THR A 15 17.44 49.29 0.59
N SER A 16 17.43 48.17 1.31
CA SER A 16 17.27 46.82 0.75
C SER A 16 15.81 46.49 0.40
N SER A 17 14.94 47.48 0.17
CA SER A 17 13.53 47.23 -0.12
C SER A 17 13.37 46.51 -1.46
N LYS A 18 12.44 45.56 -1.50
CA LYS A 18 12.12 44.71 -2.67
C LYS A 18 10.80 45.18 -3.30
N ASP A 19 10.70 46.48 -3.61
CA ASP A 19 9.53 47.00 -4.32
C ASP A 19 9.52 46.43 -5.75
N GLU A 20 8.37 45.89 -6.18
CA GLU A 20 8.15 45.30 -7.52
C GLU A 20 8.21 46.34 -8.64
N SER A 21 8.35 47.63 -8.31
CA SER A 21 8.40 48.76 -9.25
C SER A 21 9.79 49.08 -9.85
N GLY A 22 10.83 48.29 -9.58
CA GLY A 22 12.01 48.21 -10.46
C GLY A 22 13.19 49.16 -10.23
N GLU A 23 13.21 50.00 -9.19
CA GLU A 23 14.26 51.05 -9.04
C GLU A 23 15.13 50.94 -7.76
N ALA A 24 15.06 49.82 -7.02
CA ALA A 24 15.78 49.66 -5.75
C ALA A 24 17.04 48.78 -5.84
N ALA A 25 18.09 49.12 -5.07
CA ALA A 25 19.31 48.31 -4.92
C ALA A 25 19.05 46.88 -4.40
N GLY A 26 17.87 46.60 -3.86
CA GLY A 26 17.38 45.27 -3.49
C GLY A 26 17.30 44.28 -4.66
N LEU A 27 17.34 44.75 -5.91
CA LEU A 27 17.47 43.91 -7.13
C LEU A 27 18.84 43.24 -7.26
N THR A 28 19.87 43.74 -6.56
CA THR A 28 21.22 43.13 -6.53
C THR A 28 21.34 42.00 -5.52
N ILE A 29 20.32 41.80 -4.67
CA ILE A 29 20.27 40.67 -3.75
C ILE A 29 19.94 39.44 -4.59
N PRO A 30 20.89 38.50 -4.79
CA PRO A 30 20.61 37.30 -5.56
C PRO A 30 19.45 36.55 -4.90
N GLN A 31 18.39 36.28 -5.67
CA GLN A 31 17.33 35.39 -5.23
C GLN A 31 17.87 33.95 -5.24
N ASP A 32 17.73 33.22 -4.13
CA ASP A 32 18.00 31.77 -4.09
C ASP A 32 16.90 31.03 -4.86
N LEU A 33 17.01 31.06 -6.19
CA LEU A 33 16.14 30.36 -7.12
C LEU A 33 16.61 28.91 -7.21
N ARG A 34 16.10 28.08 -6.30
CA ARG A 34 16.22 26.63 -6.44
C ARG A 34 15.23 26.16 -7.50
N THR A 35 15.75 25.83 -8.67
CA THR A 35 14.99 25.17 -9.74
C THR A 35 14.83 23.66 -9.51
N SER A 36 15.42 23.13 -8.42
CA SER A 36 15.38 21.70 -8.13
C SER A 36 14.00 21.22 -7.65
N ILE A 37 13.41 20.21 -8.31
CA ILE A 37 12.21 19.51 -7.87
C ILE A 37 12.52 18.69 -6.62
N ASN A 38 12.01 19.16 -5.48
CA ASN A 38 12.04 18.40 -4.24
C ASN A 38 11.03 17.25 -4.30
N VAL A 39 11.53 16.04 -4.56
CA VAL A 39 10.70 14.84 -4.53
C VAL A 39 10.47 14.41 -3.07
N LEU A 40 9.20 14.27 -2.69
CA LEU A 40 8.84 13.66 -1.41
C LEU A 40 9.36 12.21 -1.37
N LYS A 41 10.31 11.94 -0.48
CA LYS A 41 10.81 10.59 -0.15
C LYS A 41 9.79 9.87 0.74
N ARG A 42 8.62 9.55 0.19
CA ARG A 42 7.68 8.61 0.82
C ARG A 42 7.98 7.22 0.30
N GLN A 43 8.15 6.27 1.21
CA GLN A 43 8.17 4.85 0.85
C GLN A 43 6.75 4.51 0.42
N TYR A 44 6.53 4.28 -0.87
CA TYR A 44 5.24 3.76 -1.32
C TYR A 44 5.15 2.32 -0.84
N ASP A 45 4.03 1.95 -0.20
CA ASP A 45 3.79 0.58 0.24
C ASP A 45 3.61 -0.31 -0.98
N VAL A 46 4.67 -0.99 -1.41
CA VAL A 46 4.59 -1.93 -2.52
C VAL A 46 3.87 -3.19 -2.04
N MET A 47 2.62 -3.40 -2.45
CA MET A 47 1.84 -4.57 -2.04
C MET A 47 2.28 -5.85 -2.75
N GLU A 48 3.03 -5.71 -3.86
CA GLU A 48 3.56 -6.82 -4.65
C GLU A 48 4.41 -7.78 -3.81
N GLN A 49 5.09 -7.29 -2.76
CA GLN A 49 5.90 -8.13 -1.88
C GLN A 49 5.07 -9.16 -1.08
N TYR A 50 3.76 -8.94 -0.94
CA TYR A 50 2.85 -9.80 -0.20
C TYR A 50 2.14 -10.81 -1.09
N VAL A 51 2.16 -10.63 -2.42
CA VAL A 51 1.55 -11.55 -3.38
C VAL A 51 2.62 -12.34 -4.11
N ASN A 52 2.23 -13.42 -4.81
CA ASN A 52 3.15 -14.11 -5.70
C ASN A 52 3.30 -13.33 -7.01
N VAL A 53 4.51 -13.17 -7.52
CA VAL A 53 4.77 -12.49 -8.80
C VAL A 53 5.32 -13.51 -9.78
N GLU A 54 4.65 -13.67 -10.92
CA GLU A 54 5.06 -14.59 -11.98
C GLU A 54 5.30 -13.84 -13.28
N ASN A 55 6.53 -13.88 -13.77
CA ASN A 55 6.90 -13.26 -15.04
C ASN A 55 6.49 -14.17 -16.21
N VAL A 56 5.72 -13.63 -17.14
CA VAL A 56 5.16 -14.36 -18.28
C VAL A 56 5.43 -13.63 -19.59
N THR A 57 5.66 -14.38 -20.65
CA THR A 57 5.93 -13.81 -21.99
C THR A 57 4.66 -13.68 -22.83
N THR A 58 3.60 -14.44 -22.51
CA THR A 58 2.35 -14.49 -23.26
C THR A 58 1.30 -13.55 -22.68
N ALA A 59 0.46 -12.95 -23.53
CA ALA A 59 -0.58 -12.01 -23.11
C ALA A 59 -1.77 -12.69 -22.38
N SER A 60 -1.92 -13.99 -22.55
CA SER A 60 -2.90 -14.80 -21.85
C SER A 60 -2.36 -16.21 -21.65
N GLY A 61 -2.97 -16.93 -20.71
CA GLY A 61 -2.64 -18.32 -20.45
C GLY A 61 -3.51 -18.90 -19.34
N SER A 62 -3.13 -20.09 -18.89
CA SER A 62 -3.78 -20.73 -17.76
C SER A 62 -2.78 -21.50 -16.92
N ARG A 63 -3.12 -21.66 -15.64
CA ARG A 63 -2.41 -22.51 -14.67
C ARG A 63 -3.41 -23.51 -14.13
N VAL A 64 -3.01 -24.77 -14.08
CA VAL A 64 -3.83 -25.85 -13.54
C VAL A 64 -3.40 -26.04 -12.09
N TYR A 65 -4.36 -25.92 -11.17
CA TYR A 65 -4.16 -26.13 -9.75
C TYR A 65 -4.99 -27.32 -9.32
N GLU A 66 -4.46 -28.13 -8.41
CA GLU A 66 -5.28 -29.10 -7.70
C GLU A 66 -6.31 -28.35 -6.85
N LYS A 67 -7.57 -28.75 -6.98
CA LYS A 67 -8.64 -28.19 -6.17
C LYS A 67 -8.51 -28.80 -4.79
N TRP A 68 -8.42 -27.97 -3.76
CA TRP A 68 -8.54 -28.42 -2.40
C TRP A 68 -9.91 -29.07 -2.18
N ILE A 69 -9.92 -30.40 -2.06
CA ILE A 69 -11.07 -31.22 -1.75
C ILE A 69 -10.75 -32.05 -0.51
N ASN A 70 -11.78 -32.45 0.24
CA ASN A 70 -11.58 -33.41 1.32
C ASN A 70 -11.21 -34.75 0.69
N ILE A 71 -9.99 -35.19 0.90
CA ILE A 71 -9.54 -36.53 0.50
C ILE A 71 -10.25 -37.52 1.43
N THR A 72 -11.01 -38.46 0.87
CA THR A 72 -11.64 -39.51 1.68
C THR A 72 -10.58 -40.53 2.09
N PRO A 73 -10.51 -40.92 3.38
CA PRO A 73 -9.59 -41.97 3.81
C PRO A 73 -9.97 -43.29 3.14
N LEU A 74 -8.96 -44.10 2.83
CA LEU A 74 -9.17 -45.44 2.26
C LEU A 74 -10.07 -46.26 3.19
N THR A 75 -11.04 -46.96 2.60
CA THR A 75 -11.89 -47.89 3.34
C THR A 75 -11.03 -49.04 3.88
N LYS A 76 -11.12 -49.30 5.17
CA LYS A 76 -10.48 -50.46 5.80
C LYS A 76 -11.17 -51.72 5.29
N LEU A 77 -10.41 -52.65 4.72
CA LEU A 77 -10.90 -53.97 4.35
C LEU A 77 -10.65 -54.92 5.53
N ASP A 78 -11.69 -55.60 5.99
CA ASP A 78 -11.62 -56.54 7.13
C ASP A 78 -11.48 -58.01 6.68
N SER A 79 -11.55 -58.28 5.37
CA SER A 79 -11.32 -59.60 4.73
C SER A 79 -10.74 -59.47 3.32
N GLU A 80 -10.00 -60.47 2.83
CA GLU A 80 -9.45 -60.51 1.45
C GLU A 80 -10.53 -60.57 0.36
N ASP A 81 -11.76 -60.96 0.70
CA ASP A 81 -12.88 -61.13 -0.23
C ASP A 81 -13.77 -59.87 -0.39
N GLU A 82 -13.46 -58.76 0.28
CA GLU A 82 -14.25 -57.53 0.19
C GLU A 82 -14.01 -56.75 -1.11
N THR A 83 -15.09 -56.36 -1.79
CA THR A 83 -15.04 -55.59 -3.03
C THR A 83 -14.48 -54.18 -2.79
N ILE A 84 -13.34 -53.87 -3.41
CA ILE A 84 -12.74 -52.53 -3.38
C ILE A 84 -13.64 -51.55 -4.15
N GLY A 85 -14.19 -50.57 -3.45
CA GLY A 85 -14.94 -49.46 -4.06
C GLY A 85 -14.03 -48.49 -4.82
N ALA A 86 -14.61 -47.67 -5.70
CA ALA A 86 -13.86 -46.61 -6.37
C ALA A 86 -13.36 -45.55 -5.36
N ASN A 87 -12.11 -45.10 -5.51
CA ASN A 87 -11.56 -44.00 -4.74
C ASN A 87 -12.16 -42.66 -5.18
N ASP A 88 -11.97 -41.63 -4.35
CA ASP A 88 -12.11 -40.25 -4.76
C ASP A 88 -10.97 -39.84 -5.71
N ASP A 89 -11.34 -39.28 -6.87
CA ASP A 89 -10.39 -38.80 -7.87
C ASP A 89 -9.95 -37.35 -7.59
N PRO A 90 -8.69 -36.98 -7.90
CA PRO A 90 -8.21 -35.62 -7.73
C PRO A 90 -8.90 -34.67 -8.71
N ASN A 91 -9.47 -33.59 -8.17
CA ASN A 91 -10.13 -32.55 -8.97
C ASN A 91 -9.15 -31.44 -9.34
N LEU A 92 -9.12 -31.04 -10.61
CA LEU A 92 -8.29 -29.94 -11.09
C LEU A 92 -9.12 -28.67 -11.34
N LYS A 93 -8.58 -27.51 -10.98
CA LYS A 93 -9.13 -26.19 -11.28
C LYS A 93 -8.19 -25.43 -12.20
N LEU A 94 -8.74 -24.91 -13.29
CA LEU A 94 -7.99 -24.10 -14.24
C LEU A 94 -8.18 -22.61 -13.92
N VAL A 95 -7.07 -21.92 -13.62
CA VAL A 95 -7.01 -20.48 -13.40
C VAL A 95 -6.50 -19.82 -14.67
N LYS A 96 -7.34 -19.03 -15.33
CA LYS A 96 -6.98 -18.28 -16.55
C LYS A 96 -6.47 -16.89 -16.17
N TYR A 97 -5.44 -16.42 -16.85
CA TYR A 97 -4.98 -15.03 -16.75
C TYR A 97 -5.00 -14.35 -18.11
N GLN A 98 -5.27 -13.05 -18.08
CA GLN A 98 -5.17 -12.14 -19.22
C GLN A 98 -4.48 -10.86 -18.74
N ILE A 99 -3.40 -10.47 -19.41
CA ILE A 99 -2.60 -9.32 -19.02
C ILE A 99 -3.27 -8.04 -19.52
N GLY A 100 -3.73 -7.20 -18.59
CA GLY A 100 -4.24 -5.86 -18.88
C GLY A 100 -3.11 -4.91 -19.27
N ARG A 101 -3.35 -4.06 -20.27
CA ARG A 101 -2.41 -3.00 -20.67
C ARG A 101 -2.82 -1.68 -20.04
N TYR A 102 -1.92 -1.10 -19.25
CA TYR A 102 -2.08 0.23 -18.66
C TYR A 102 -1.19 1.21 -19.41
N GLY A 103 -1.74 2.37 -19.79
CA GLY A 103 -1.03 3.38 -20.56
C GLY A 103 -1.48 4.78 -20.18
N GLY A 104 -0.57 5.74 -20.31
CA GLY A 104 -0.84 7.16 -20.12
C GLY A 104 0.20 8.00 -20.85
N ILE A 105 -0.24 9.10 -21.46
CA ILE A 105 0.63 10.03 -22.18
C ILE A 105 0.92 11.23 -21.28
N THR A 106 2.19 11.61 -21.15
CA THR A 106 2.61 12.87 -20.51
C THR A 106 3.33 13.70 -21.55
N THR A 107 2.79 14.89 -21.86
CA THR A 107 3.38 15.82 -22.82
C THR A 107 4.26 16.84 -22.10
N ALA A 108 5.45 17.11 -22.64
CA ALA A 108 6.35 18.14 -22.18
C ALA A 108 6.81 18.99 -23.37
N THR A 109 6.98 20.29 -23.18
CA THR A 109 7.45 21.18 -24.25
C THR A 109 8.95 21.00 -24.48
N ASN A 110 9.39 21.11 -25.74
CA ASN A 110 10.80 20.94 -26.10
C ASN A 110 11.69 22.05 -25.48
N SER A 111 11.14 23.25 -25.30
CA SER A 111 11.81 24.33 -24.55
C SER A 111 12.04 23.94 -23.10
N LEU A 112 11.04 23.40 -22.41
CA LEU A 112 11.18 22.94 -21.02
C LEU A 112 12.25 21.84 -20.88
N LEU A 113 12.34 20.91 -21.85
CA LEU A 113 13.35 19.85 -21.82
C LEU A 113 14.76 20.34 -22.11
N LYS A 114 14.92 21.43 -22.87
CA LYS A 114 16.22 21.99 -23.27
C LYS A 114 16.72 23.09 -22.33
N ASP A 115 15.82 23.88 -21.79
CA ASP A 115 16.12 25.05 -20.96
C ASP A 115 16.19 24.71 -19.46
N SER A 116 15.79 23.48 -19.09
CA SER A 116 15.88 22.99 -17.72
C SER A 116 17.31 22.56 -17.36
N ALA A 117 17.87 23.15 -16.31
CA ALA A 117 19.08 22.66 -15.65
C ALA A 117 18.86 21.35 -14.87
N GLU A 118 17.60 20.95 -14.66
CA GLU A 118 17.21 19.71 -14.01
C GLU A 118 16.99 18.55 -14.98
N ASN A 119 17.24 17.33 -14.48
CA ASN A 119 16.92 16.10 -15.19
C ASN A 119 15.42 15.79 -15.11
N ILE A 120 14.59 16.60 -15.78
CA ILE A 120 13.13 16.44 -15.90
C ILE A 120 12.79 15.04 -16.41
N MET A 121 13.61 14.47 -17.30
CA MET A 121 13.42 13.11 -17.80
C MET A 121 13.51 12.05 -16.70
N SER A 122 14.51 12.16 -15.80
CA SER A 122 14.64 11.28 -14.65
C SER A 122 13.48 11.46 -13.66
N TRP A 123 13.02 12.70 -13.44
CA TRP A 123 11.87 12.97 -12.58
C TRP A 123 10.58 12.36 -13.16
N LEU A 124 10.33 12.53 -14.46
CA LEU A 124 9.20 11.92 -15.16
C LEU A 124 9.27 10.39 -15.12
N THR A 125 10.45 9.81 -15.31
CA THR A 125 10.66 8.36 -15.20
C THR A 125 10.33 7.86 -13.79
N GLY A 126 10.77 8.56 -12.75
CA GLY A 126 10.42 8.25 -11.35
C GLY A 126 8.92 8.41 -11.07
N TRP A 127 8.26 9.39 -11.68
CA TRP A 127 6.82 9.57 -11.59
C TRP A 127 6.03 8.43 -12.25
N ILE A 128 6.49 7.96 -13.41
CA ILE A 128 5.92 6.80 -14.09
C ILE A 128 6.09 5.54 -13.22
N ALA A 129 7.27 5.32 -12.63
CA ALA A 129 7.50 4.19 -11.74
C ALA A 129 6.52 4.19 -10.54
N LYS A 130 6.26 5.36 -9.94
CA LYS A 130 5.25 5.52 -8.88
C LYS A 130 3.85 5.16 -9.36
N LYS A 131 3.46 5.59 -10.57
CA LYS A 131 2.16 5.22 -11.16
C LYS A 131 2.02 3.71 -11.38
N VAL A 132 3.09 3.02 -11.76
CA VAL A 132 3.08 1.56 -11.91
C VAL A 132 2.76 0.88 -10.58
N VAL A 133 3.48 1.25 -9.51
CA VAL A 133 3.25 0.69 -8.15
C VAL A 133 1.81 0.93 -7.70
N VAL A 134 1.31 2.16 -7.87
CA VAL A 134 -0.07 2.50 -7.51
C VAL A 134 -1.10 1.70 -8.30
N SER A 135 -0.86 1.50 -9.60
CA SER A 135 -1.78 0.74 -10.46
C SER A 135 -1.81 -0.73 -10.03
N ARG A 136 -0.65 -1.33 -9.74
CA ARG A 136 -0.55 -2.70 -9.25
C ARG A 136 -1.24 -2.86 -7.88
N ASN A 137 -0.98 -1.94 -6.95
CA ASN A 137 -1.67 -1.92 -5.65
C ASN A 137 -3.19 -1.85 -5.80
N LYS A 138 -3.71 -1.03 -6.72
CA LYS A 138 -5.15 -0.92 -6.97
C LYS A 138 -5.77 -2.25 -7.40
N GLU A 139 -5.14 -2.98 -8.31
CA GLU A 139 -5.62 -4.30 -8.75
C GLU A 139 -5.52 -5.34 -7.63
N ILE A 140 -4.45 -5.32 -6.84
CA ILE A 140 -4.30 -6.18 -5.66
C ILE A 140 -5.44 -5.93 -4.67
N ILE A 141 -5.72 -4.66 -4.33
CA ILE A 141 -6.81 -4.30 -3.41
C ILE A 141 -8.17 -4.72 -3.98
N SER A 142 -8.40 -4.56 -5.28
CA SER A 142 -9.64 -5.00 -5.94
C SER A 142 -9.86 -6.52 -5.78
N LEU A 143 -8.81 -7.33 -5.96
CA LEU A 143 -8.87 -8.77 -5.73
C LEU A 143 -9.09 -9.12 -4.24
N MET A 144 -8.46 -8.38 -3.31
CA MET A 144 -8.70 -8.56 -1.87
C MET A 144 -10.16 -8.23 -1.51
N GLN A 145 -10.73 -7.17 -2.11
CA GLN A 145 -12.15 -6.83 -1.95
C GLN A 145 -13.08 -7.86 -2.59
N ALA A 146 -12.63 -8.61 -3.60
CA ALA A 146 -13.41 -9.69 -4.21
C ALA A 146 -13.41 -10.99 -3.39
N ALA A 147 -12.80 -11.00 -2.20
CA ALA A 147 -12.80 -12.17 -1.32
C ALA A 147 -14.24 -12.64 -1.01
N PRO A 148 -14.50 -13.96 -1.06
CA PRO A 148 -15.86 -14.52 -0.98
C PRO A 148 -16.46 -14.43 0.42
N LYS A 149 -15.63 -14.33 1.46
CA LYS A 149 -16.06 -14.24 2.86
C LYS A 149 -15.67 -12.88 3.42
N LYS A 150 -16.66 -12.14 3.92
CA LYS A 150 -16.52 -10.82 4.56
C LYS A 150 -17.30 -10.80 5.87
N PRO A 151 -16.80 -11.47 6.92
CA PRO A 151 -17.47 -11.44 8.22
C PRO A 151 -17.49 -10.01 8.76
N ALA A 152 -18.59 -9.62 9.41
CA ALA A 152 -18.63 -8.40 10.19
C ALA A 152 -17.82 -8.61 11.47
N LEU A 153 -16.80 -7.78 11.70
CA LEU A 153 -15.95 -7.83 12.88
C LEU A 153 -16.34 -6.68 13.79
N SER A 154 -16.89 -7.00 14.96
CA SER A 154 -17.39 -6.01 15.93
C SER A 154 -16.53 -5.93 17.19
N THR A 155 -15.91 -7.04 17.56
CA THR A 155 -15.10 -7.18 18.76
C THR A 155 -13.70 -7.72 18.43
N PHE A 156 -12.77 -7.57 19.37
CA PHE A 156 -11.43 -8.15 19.23
C PHE A 156 -11.48 -9.69 19.19
N ASP A 157 -12.45 -10.30 19.85
CA ASP A 157 -12.66 -11.75 19.82
C ASP A 157 -13.07 -12.25 18.42
N ASP A 158 -13.80 -11.44 17.65
CA ASP A 158 -14.11 -11.75 16.25
C ASP A 158 -12.83 -11.80 15.40
N ILE A 159 -11.86 -10.92 15.68
CA ILE A 159 -10.55 -10.91 15.00
C ILE A 159 -9.76 -12.16 15.39
N ILE A 160 -9.74 -12.53 16.67
CA ILE A 160 -9.10 -13.76 17.14
C ILE A 160 -9.75 -14.98 16.46
N THR A 161 -11.07 -15.02 16.39
CA THR A 161 -11.84 -16.09 15.76
C THR A 161 -11.54 -16.19 14.26
N MET A 162 -11.44 -15.04 13.58
CA MET A 162 -11.02 -14.96 12.17
C MET A 162 -9.62 -15.53 12.01
N ILE A 163 -8.65 -15.13 12.85
CA ILE A 163 -7.28 -15.67 12.80
C ILE A 163 -7.28 -17.19 13.02
N ASN A 164 -8.15 -17.69 13.90
CA ASN A 164 -8.17 -19.11 14.23
C ASN A 164 -8.88 -19.99 13.20
N THR A 165 -9.91 -19.48 12.51
CA THR A 165 -10.83 -20.32 11.72
C THR A 165 -10.90 -19.98 10.24
N ALA A 166 -10.51 -18.76 9.83
CA ALA A 166 -10.70 -18.32 8.45
C ALA A 166 -9.72 -18.98 7.46
N VAL A 167 -8.55 -19.43 7.94
CA VAL A 167 -7.50 -20.05 7.12
C VAL A 167 -7.13 -21.44 7.64
N ASP A 168 -6.74 -22.31 6.71
CA ASP A 168 -6.25 -23.65 7.03
C ASP A 168 -4.98 -23.58 7.92
N PRO A 169 -4.83 -24.47 8.91
CA PRO A 169 -3.63 -24.53 9.75
C PRO A 169 -2.31 -24.57 8.97
N ALA A 170 -2.28 -25.20 7.78
CA ALA A 170 -1.07 -25.34 6.96
C ALA A 170 -0.55 -23.98 6.44
N ILE A 171 -1.45 -23.02 6.16
CA ILE A 171 -1.09 -21.69 5.65
C ILE A 171 -1.16 -20.60 6.72
N LYS A 172 -1.61 -20.96 7.93
CA LYS A 172 -1.71 -20.02 9.05
C LYS A 172 -0.37 -19.41 9.40
N ALA A 173 0.74 -20.16 9.28
CA ALA A 173 2.09 -19.70 9.60
C ALA A 173 2.56 -18.53 8.71
N THR A 174 2.23 -18.56 7.42
CA THR A 174 2.62 -17.54 6.41
C THR A 174 1.61 -16.42 6.28
N SER A 175 0.45 -16.53 6.93
CA SER A 175 -0.62 -15.54 6.86
C SER A 175 -0.29 -14.24 7.59
N ILE A 176 -0.68 -13.11 7.02
CA ILE A 176 -0.50 -11.76 7.57
C ILE A 176 -1.84 -11.02 7.64
N LEU A 177 -1.90 -9.98 8.48
CA LEU A 177 -3.02 -9.04 8.48
C LEU A 177 -2.64 -7.77 7.71
N ILE A 178 -3.56 -7.24 6.91
CA ILE A 178 -3.42 -5.97 6.21
C ILE A 178 -4.58 -5.07 6.63
N THR A 179 -4.27 -3.86 7.10
CA THR A 179 -5.23 -2.83 7.49
C THR A 179 -4.75 -1.45 7.06
N ASN A 180 -5.65 -0.47 7.05
CA ASN A 180 -5.27 0.92 6.88
C ASN A 180 -4.82 1.58 8.19
N THR A 181 -4.19 2.76 8.12
CA THR A 181 -3.73 3.55 9.28
C THR A 181 -4.85 3.77 10.29
N SER A 182 -6.03 4.17 9.82
CA SER A 182 -7.18 4.41 10.69
C SER A 182 -7.66 3.13 11.40
N GLY A 183 -7.68 1.99 10.69
CA GLY A 183 -8.02 0.69 11.25
C GLY A 183 -6.98 0.19 12.24
N LEU A 184 -5.69 0.39 11.96
CA LEU A 184 -4.61 0.07 12.90
C LEU A 184 -4.78 0.83 14.21
N ASN A 185 -5.09 2.13 14.14
CA ASN A 185 -5.36 2.94 15.32
C ASN A 185 -6.49 2.33 16.18
N GLN A 186 -7.62 1.95 15.58
CA GLN A 186 -8.71 1.29 16.32
C GLN A 186 -8.26 0.00 17.00
N LEU A 187 -7.45 -0.82 16.32
CA LEU A 187 -6.92 -2.04 16.91
C LEU A 187 -6.00 -1.71 18.10
N THR A 188 -5.13 -0.71 17.97
CA THR A 188 -4.16 -0.35 19.04
C THR A 188 -4.84 0.24 20.27
N LEU A 189 -6.03 0.83 20.13
CA LEU A 189 -6.78 1.42 21.24
C LEU A 189 -7.55 0.38 22.06
N VAL A 190 -7.64 -0.88 21.61
CA VAL A 190 -8.32 -1.94 22.36
C VAL A 190 -7.54 -2.30 23.62
N LYS A 191 -8.23 -2.24 24.76
CA LYS A 191 -7.67 -2.51 26.09
C LYS A 191 -8.30 -3.73 26.74
N ASP A 192 -7.54 -4.39 27.61
CA ASP A 192 -8.07 -5.37 28.55
C ASP A 192 -8.83 -4.70 29.71
N ALA A 193 -9.46 -5.51 30.56
CA ALA A 193 -10.17 -5.02 31.74
C ALA A 193 -9.25 -4.35 32.79
N LEU A 194 -7.93 -4.55 32.68
CA LEU A 194 -6.91 -3.96 33.55
C LEU A 194 -6.34 -2.65 32.96
N GLY A 195 -6.79 -2.23 31.79
CA GLY A 195 -6.38 -1.01 31.11
C GLY A 195 -5.13 -1.12 30.23
N ASN A 196 -4.57 -2.33 30.06
CA ASN A 196 -3.42 -2.58 29.19
C ASN A 196 -3.87 -2.73 27.75
N TYR A 197 -3.06 -2.24 26.81
CA TYR A 197 -3.30 -2.42 25.38
C TYR A 197 -3.11 -3.89 24.96
N LEU A 198 -4.07 -4.43 24.21
CA LEU A 198 -4.01 -5.83 23.73
C LEU A 198 -2.99 -6.02 22.61
N LEU A 199 -2.80 -4.99 21.81
CA LEU A 199 -1.82 -4.99 20.74
C LEU A 199 -0.45 -4.63 21.31
N GLN A 200 0.47 -5.59 21.24
CA GLN A 200 1.84 -5.40 21.69
C GLN A 200 2.73 -5.12 20.48
N PRO A 201 3.66 -4.15 20.59
CA PRO A 201 4.71 -3.99 19.61
C PRO A 201 5.62 -5.22 19.63
N ASP A 202 6.15 -5.58 18.47
CA ASP A 202 7.15 -6.64 18.37
C ASP A 202 8.40 -6.23 19.17
N PRO A 203 8.88 -7.06 20.13
CA PRO A 203 10.03 -6.73 20.96
C PRO A 203 11.33 -6.54 20.17
N VAL A 204 11.42 -7.09 18.95
CA VAL A 204 12.57 -6.94 18.06
C VAL A 204 12.41 -5.74 17.12
N GLN A 205 11.17 -5.37 16.79
CA GLN A 205 10.84 -4.32 15.84
C GLN A 205 9.67 -3.47 16.35
N PRO A 206 9.93 -2.43 17.17
CA PRO A 206 8.88 -1.70 17.87
C PRO A 206 7.87 -0.99 16.95
N ASP A 207 8.24 -0.75 15.69
CA ASP A 207 7.35 -0.18 14.66
C ASP A 207 6.35 -1.21 14.07
N ARG A 208 6.44 -2.48 14.47
CA ARG A 208 5.56 -3.54 13.96
C ARG A 208 4.64 -4.05 15.06
N TYR A 209 3.38 -4.23 14.70
CA TYR A 209 2.36 -4.79 15.59
C TYR A 209 2.12 -6.27 15.29
N LEU A 210 1.94 -7.04 16.36
CA LEU A 210 1.62 -8.48 16.28
C LEU A 210 0.27 -8.76 16.94
N ILE A 211 -0.61 -9.45 16.22
CA ILE A 211 -1.86 -10.00 16.79
C ILE A 211 -1.74 -11.52 16.77
N LYS A 212 -1.72 -12.17 17.94
CA LYS A 212 -1.58 -13.63 18.07
C LYS A 212 -0.38 -14.20 17.26
N GLY A 213 0.74 -13.46 17.24
CA GLY A 213 1.94 -13.83 16.49
C GLY A 213 1.83 -13.65 14.97
N LYS A 214 0.80 -12.95 14.47
CA LYS A 214 0.65 -12.56 13.06
C LYS A 214 1.02 -11.10 12.88
N ARG A 215 1.85 -10.83 11.88
CA ARG A 215 2.27 -9.49 11.51
C ARG A 215 1.08 -8.70 10.97
N VAL A 216 0.89 -7.50 11.51
CA VAL A 216 -0.01 -6.49 10.96
C VAL A 216 0.79 -5.58 10.04
N VAL A 217 0.30 -5.43 8.82
CA VAL A 217 0.83 -4.53 7.80
C VAL A 217 -0.12 -3.35 7.70
N GLU A 218 0.43 -2.16 7.91
CA GLU A 218 -0.25 -0.91 7.70
C GLU A 218 -0.11 -0.48 6.23
N ILE A 219 -1.20 0.04 5.66
CA ILE A 219 -1.22 0.73 4.38
C ILE A 219 -1.85 2.10 4.61
N SER A 220 -1.32 3.14 3.97
CA SER A 220 -1.92 4.48 4.11
C SER A 220 -3.40 4.50 3.69
N ASP A 221 -4.22 5.22 4.46
CA ASP A 221 -5.64 5.48 4.17
C ASP A 221 -5.88 6.04 2.76
N HIS A 222 -4.89 6.70 2.16
CA HIS A 222 -4.97 7.18 0.78
C HIS A 222 -5.07 6.04 -0.25
N TRP A 223 -4.39 4.92 0.00
CA TRP A 223 -4.40 3.76 -0.89
C TRP A 223 -5.46 2.74 -0.49
N LEU A 224 -5.74 2.63 0.80
CA LEU A 224 -6.76 1.74 1.36
C LEU A 224 -7.76 2.56 2.20
N PRO A 225 -8.78 3.16 1.58
CA PRO A 225 -9.73 4.03 2.28
C PRO A 225 -10.63 3.23 3.23
N SER A 226 -10.95 3.85 4.37
CA SER A 226 -12.06 3.40 5.23
C SER A 226 -13.39 3.57 4.49
N GLY A 227 -14.34 2.67 4.74
CA GLY A 227 -15.71 2.77 4.27
C GLY A 227 -16.67 3.19 5.38
N GLY A 228 -17.96 2.99 5.14
CA GLY A 228 -19.02 3.28 6.11
C GLY A 228 -19.44 4.76 6.14
N GLU A 229 -20.40 5.06 7.00
CA GLU A 229 -20.88 6.42 7.25
C GLU A 229 -19.96 7.14 8.25
N ALA A 230 -19.94 8.47 8.25
CA ALA A 230 -19.14 9.24 9.22
C ALA A 230 -19.52 8.93 10.68
N SER A 231 -20.76 8.51 10.94
CA SER A 231 -21.27 8.08 12.25
C SER A 231 -20.95 6.62 12.59
N SER A 232 -20.55 5.80 11.62
CA SER A 232 -20.21 4.39 11.78
C SER A 232 -19.14 3.98 10.75
N PRO A 233 -17.89 4.42 10.97
CA PRO A 233 -16.81 4.15 10.04
C PRO A 233 -16.45 2.66 10.02
N LEU A 234 -16.26 2.11 8.82
CA LEU A 234 -15.83 0.73 8.59
C LEU A 234 -14.35 0.73 8.19
N TYR A 235 -13.53 0.02 8.97
CA TYR A 235 -12.11 -0.09 8.71
C TYR A 235 -11.80 -1.42 8.00
N PRO A 236 -11.10 -1.39 6.85
CA PRO A 236 -10.77 -2.61 6.12
C PRO A 236 -9.71 -3.42 6.87
N LEU A 237 -10.02 -4.69 7.14
CA LEU A 237 -9.09 -5.67 7.70
C LEU A 237 -9.10 -6.94 6.86
N TYR A 238 -7.95 -7.30 6.32
CA TYR A 238 -7.78 -8.53 5.52
C TYR A 238 -6.82 -9.48 6.23
N TYR A 239 -7.11 -10.77 6.17
CA TYR A 239 -6.27 -11.81 6.76
C TYR A 239 -6.14 -13.01 5.81
N GLY A 240 -4.91 -13.46 5.60
CA GLY A 240 -4.62 -14.68 4.85
C GLY A 240 -3.19 -14.76 4.35
N ASP A 241 -2.90 -15.84 3.63
CA ASP A 241 -1.67 -15.99 2.85
C ASP A 241 -1.90 -15.42 1.44
N PHE A 242 -1.52 -14.15 1.26
CA PHE A 242 -1.68 -13.44 -0.01
C PHE A 242 -0.77 -14.00 -1.12
N LYS A 243 0.33 -14.69 -0.80
CA LYS A 243 1.20 -15.31 -1.81
C LYS A 243 0.54 -16.51 -2.45
N GLN A 244 -0.19 -17.30 -1.68
CA GLN A 244 -0.94 -18.44 -2.21
C GLN A 244 -2.28 -18.02 -2.81
N ALA A 245 -2.92 -16.99 -2.25
CA ALA A 245 -4.22 -16.54 -2.72
C ALA A 245 -4.16 -15.76 -4.04
N MET A 246 -3.06 -15.04 -4.29
CA MET A 246 -2.98 -14.07 -5.38
C MET A 246 -1.67 -14.22 -6.14
N THR A 247 -1.77 -14.31 -7.46
CA THR A 247 -0.60 -14.25 -8.36
C THR A 247 -0.75 -13.05 -9.29
N LEU A 248 0.24 -12.16 -9.23
CA LEU A 248 0.42 -11.05 -10.17
C LEU A 248 1.23 -11.56 -11.36
N PHE A 249 0.60 -11.62 -12.52
CA PHE A 249 1.28 -11.94 -13.77
C PHE A 249 1.87 -10.67 -14.38
N ASP A 250 3.18 -10.63 -14.54
CA ASP A 250 3.91 -9.48 -15.09
C ASP A 250 4.59 -9.84 -16.41
N ARG A 251 4.68 -8.87 -17.32
CA ARG A 251 5.30 -9.04 -18.65
C ARG A 251 6.20 -7.88 -19.00
#